data_AF-A0AA85EU84-F1
#
_entry.id   AF-A0AA85EU84-F1
#
_cell.length_a   1.000
_cell.length_b   1.000
_cell.length_c   1.000
_cell.angle_alpha   90.00
_cell.angle_beta   90.00
_cell.angle_gamma   90.00
#
_symmetry.space_group_name_H-M   'P 1'
#
loop_
_entity.id
_entity.type
_entity.pdbx_description
1 polymer ?
#
loop_
_entity_poly.entity_id
_entity_poly.type
_entity_poly.pdbx_seq_one_letter_code
_entity_poly.pdbx_strand_id
1 'polypeptide(L)'
;MGTVFSKRQSVEFALIPSEEVSGPLGLGDPESNEITKVEEESLIPALMHDRLRTKQCAELWDGWSNCTKTYYWAAIYICKTDFHKALECNKK
;
A
#
# COMPACT_ATOMS: atom_id res chain seq x y z
N MET A 1 24.08 -18.03 -5.06
CA MET A 1 22.61 -18.20 -5.18
C MET A 1 21.99 -16.86 -4.88
N GLY A 2 21.56 -16.14 -5.92
CA GLY A 2 21.32 -14.70 -5.90
C GLY A 2 20.00 -14.31 -5.22
N THR A 3 20.08 -13.26 -4.40
CA THR A 3 18.93 -12.55 -3.83
C THR A 3 18.35 -11.61 -4.88
N VAL A 4 17.27 -12.01 -5.53
CA VAL A 4 16.52 -11.13 -6.43
C VAL A 4 15.50 -10.35 -5.59
N PHE A 5 15.89 -9.17 -5.14
CA PHE A 5 14.95 -8.17 -4.67
C PHE A 5 14.10 -7.72 -5.88
N SER A 6 12.84 -8.14 -5.90
CA SER A 6 11.83 -7.67 -6.85
C SER A 6 11.53 -6.19 -6.56
N LYS A 7 12.31 -5.31 -7.20
CA LYS A 7 12.02 -3.88 -7.28
C LYS A 7 10.76 -3.75 -8.14
N ARG A 8 9.64 -3.34 -7.55
CA ARG A 8 8.43 -2.98 -8.30
C ARG A 8 8.79 -1.82 -9.23
N GLN A 9 8.91 -2.10 -10.52
CA GLN A 9 9.08 -1.10 -11.57
C GLN A 9 7.77 -0.31 -11.64
N SER A 10 7.80 0.91 -11.11
CA SER A 10 6.74 1.90 -11.34
C SER A 10 6.65 2.18 -12.84
N VAL A 11 5.42 2.35 -13.31
CA VAL A 11 5.01 2.37 -14.71
C VAL A 11 5.80 3.42 -15.50
N GLU A 12 6.69 2.96 -16.37
CA GLU A 12 7.42 3.78 -17.31
C GLU A 12 6.70 3.73 -18.65
N PHE A 13 5.79 4.69 -18.87
CA PHE A 13 5.58 5.41 -20.15
C PHE A 13 4.38 6.36 -20.02
N ALA A 14 4.66 7.62 -19.69
CA ALA A 14 3.78 8.73 -20.05
C ALA A 14 4.42 9.40 -21.28
N LEU A 15 3.69 9.47 -22.40
CA LEU A 15 4.15 9.99 -23.70
C LEU A 15 4.19 11.53 -23.77
N ILE A 16 4.15 12.22 -22.62
CA ILE A 16 4.10 13.69 -22.54
C ILE A 16 5.41 14.17 -21.91
N PRO A 17 6.07 15.20 -22.47
CA PRO A 17 7.33 15.74 -21.92
C PRO A 17 7.18 16.08 -20.43
N SER A 18 8.13 15.63 -19.62
CA SER A 18 8.14 15.75 -18.16
C SER A 18 8.11 17.19 -17.62
N GLU A 19 8.28 18.19 -18.48
CA GLU A 19 8.29 19.60 -18.11
C GLU A 19 6.86 20.16 -17.89
N GLU A 20 5.83 19.53 -18.45
CA GLU A 20 4.42 19.93 -18.28
C GLU A 20 3.69 19.13 -17.19
N VAL A 21 4.34 18.10 -16.64
CA VAL A 21 3.71 17.17 -15.72
C VAL A 21 4.21 17.46 -14.31
N SER A 22 3.48 18.32 -13.59
CA SER A 22 3.84 18.69 -12.22
C SER A 22 2.89 18.06 -11.20
N GLY A 23 3.49 17.29 -10.30
CA GLY A 23 2.88 16.56 -9.19
C GLY A 23 3.91 15.60 -8.62
N PRO A 24 3.87 15.22 -7.33
CA PRO A 24 4.89 14.36 -6.71
C PRO A 24 5.03 12.98 -7.37
N LEU A 25 4.08 12.60 -8.25
CA LEU A 25 4.06 11.36 -9.01
C LEU A 25 4.00 11.56 -10.53
N GLY A 26 4.06 12.79 -11.05
CA GLY A 26 4.01 13.04 -12.50
C GLY A 26 2.71 12.56 -13.17
N LEU A 27 1.57 12.78 -12.52
CA LEU A 27 0.24 12.38 -12.99
C LEU A 27 -0.70 13.57 -12.78
N GLY A 28 -1.01 14.34 -13.84
CA GLY A 28 -2.06 15.37 -13.80
C GLY A 28 -1.62 16.79 -14.20
N ASP A 29 -2.62 17.66 -14.36
CA ASP A 29 -2.49 19.10 -14.61
C ASP A 29 -2.19 19.82 -13.27
N PRO A 30 -1.03 20.48 -13.13
CA PRO A 30 -0.61 21.11 -11.87
C PRO A 30 -1.49 22.27 -11.38
N GLU A 31 -2.29 22.86 -12.27
CA GLU A 31 -3.19 23.97 -11.93
C GLU A 31 -4.61 23.47 -11.60
N SER A 32 -4.89 22.18 -11.83
CA SER A 32 -6.18 21.58 -11.54
C SER A 32 -6.34 21.32 -10.03
N ASN A 33 -7.42 21.83 -9.46
CA ASN A 33 -7.78 21.62 -8.04
C ASN A 33 -8.91 20.58 -7.88
N GLU A 34 -9.22 19.85 -8.94
CA GLU A 34 -10.28 18.86 -8.97
C GLU A 34 -9.72 17.47 -8.66
N ILE A 35 -10.50 16.66 -7.92
CA ILE A 35 -10.13 15.27 -7.67
C ILE A 35 -10.45 14.46 -8.92
N THR A 36 -9.43 13.83 -9.51
CA THR A 36 -9.64 12.96 -10.67
C THR A 36 -10.28 11.64 -10.22
N LYS A 37 -11.09 11.02 -11.08
CA LYS A 37 -11.70 9.69 -10.80
C LYS A 37 -10.69 8.63 -10.35
N VAL A 38 -9.49 8.64 -10.94
CA VAL A 38 -8.40 7.72 -10.55
C VAL A 38 -7.93 7.97 -9.12
N GLU A 39 -7.88 9.23 -8.70
CA GLU A 39 -7.48 9.59 -7.34
C GLU A 39 -8.56 9.20 -6.33
N GLU A 40 -9.82 9.49 -6.66
CA GLU A 40 -10.98 9.14 -5.84
C GLU A 40 -11.13 7.63 -5.66
N GLU A 41 -11.05 6.86 -6.75
CA GLU A 41 -11.35 5.43 -6.73
C GLU A 41 -10.16 4.56 -6.30
N SER A 42 -8.92 4.99 -6.55
CA SER A 42 -7.74 4.15 -6.33
C SER A 42 -6.70 4.77 -5.41
N LEU A 43 -6.25 6.00 -5.67
CA LEU A 43 -5.10 6.58 -4.98
C LEU A 43 -5.42 6.92 -3.52
N ILE A 44 -6.53 7.63 -3.29
CA ILE A 44 -6.96 8.05 -1.95
C ILE A 44 -7.26 6.82 -1.08
N PRO A 45 -8.01 5.80 -1.53
CA PRO A 45 -8.22 4.59 -0.76
C PRO A 45 -6.92 3.86 -0.42
N ALA A 46 -5.97 3.77 -1.36
CA ALA A 46 -4.67 3.15 -1.10
C ALA A 46 -3.88 3.89 0.00
N LEU A 47 -3.83 5.23 -0.08
CA LEU A 47 -3.16 6.07 0.92
C LEU A 47 -3.84 5.98 2.30
N MET A 48 -5.18 5.93 2.33
CA MET A 48 -5.93 5.73 3.57
C MET A 48 -5.63 4.36 4.19
N HIS A 49 -5.61 3.28 3.39
CA HIS A 49 -5.23 1.96 3.87
C HIS A 49 -3.80 1.90 4.42
N ASP A 50 -2.85 2.56 3.77
CA ASP A 50 -1.47 2.62 4.29
C ASP A 50 -1.39 3.39 5.60
N ARG A 51 -2.17 4.47 5.76
CA ARG A 51 -2.28 5.20 7.02
C ARG A 51 -2.88 4.34 8.13
N LEU A 52 -3.93 3.56 7.84
CA LEU A 52 -4.53 2.63 8.80
C LEU A 52 -3.49 1.60 9.26
N ARG A 53 -2.78 0.99 8.33
CA ARG A 53 -1.77 -0.04 8.63
C ARG A 53 -0.57 0.50 9.42
N THR A 54 -0.14 1.74 9.15
CA THR A 54 1.07 2.31 9.76
C THR A 54 0.82 3.07 11.07
N LYS A 55 -0.39 3.61 11.27
CA LYS A 55 -0.68 4.47 12.44
C LYS A 55 -1.72 3.85 13.37
N GLN A 56 -2.90 3.48 12.86
CA GLN A 56 -4.03 3.09 13.72
C GLN A 56 -3.99 1.61 14.11
N CYS A 57 -3.82 0.73 13.13
CA CYS A 57 -3.83 -0.72 13.31
C CYS A 57 -2.41 -1.30 13.39
N ALA A 58 -1.39 -0.47 13.61
CA ALA A 58 0.02 -0.87 13.56
C ALA A 58 0.35 -2.03 14.50
N GLU A 59 -0.13 -1.97 15.74
CA GLU A 59 0.13 -3.01 16.76
C GLU A 59 -0.41 -4.38 16.35
N LEU A 60 -1.60 -4.44 15.73
CA LEU A 60 -2.21 -5.68 15.28
C LEU A 60 -1.47 -6.27 14.08
N TRP A 61 -1.04 -5.41 13.16
CA TRP A 61 -0.23 -5.81 12.01
C TRP A 61 1.17 -6.28 12.41
N ASP A 62 1.77 -5.66 13.43
CA ASP A 62 3.05 -6.09 14.00
C ASP A 62 2.93 -7.44 14.72
N GLY A 63 1.84 -7.66 15.46
CA GLY A 63 1.55 -8.97 16.07
C GLY A 63 1.45 -10.09 15.03
N TRP A 64 0.72 -9.85 13.95
CA TRP A 64 0.63 -10.79 12.83
C TRP A 64 1.99 -10.99 12.11
N SER A 65 2.75 -9.91 11.91
CA SER A 65 4.10 -9.96 11.33
C SER A 65 5.06 -10.80 12.17
N ASN A 66 5.00 -10.69 13.50
CA ASN A 66 5.81 -11.49 14.40
C ASN A 66 5.39 -12.98 14.40
N CYS A 67 4.08 -13.25 14.37
CA CYS A 67 3.57 -14.62 14.27
C CYS A 67 4.03 -15.28 12.96
N THR A 68 3.91 -14.58 11.82
CA THR A 68 4.30 -15.12 10.51
C THR A 68 5.80 -15.38 10.40
N LYS A 69 6.65 -14.50 10.97
CA LYS A 69 8.10 -14.72 11.06
C LYS A 69 8.48 -15.96 11.88
N THR A 70 7.65 -16.34 12.86
CA THR A 70 7.93 -17.48 13.73
C THR A 70 7.59 -18.81 13.06
N TYR A 71 6.42 -18.87 12.40
CA TYR A 71 5.87 -20.13 11.87
C TYR A 71 6.05 -20.32 10.35
N TYR A 72 6.55 -19.31 9.63
CA TYR A 72 6.80 -19.34 8.18
C TYR A 72 5.65 -19.95 7.38
N TRP A 73 5.83 -21.16 6.85
CA TRP A 73 4.86 -21.87 6.02
C TRP A 73 3.60 -22.30 6.79
N ALA A 74 3.72 -22.55 8.10
CA ALA A 74 2.60 -22.92 8.96
C ALA A 74 1.80 -21.70 9.47
N ALA A 75 2.28 -20.47 9.20
CA ALA A 75 1.64 -19.25 9.68
C ALA A 75 0.20 -19.06 9.18
N ILE A 76 -0.14 -19.59 8.00
CA ILE A 76 -1.49 -19.48 7.42
C ILE A 76 -2.53 -20.13 8.34
N TYR A 77 -2.18 -21.27 8.97
CA TYR A 77 -3.09 -21.98 9.86
C TYR A 77 -3.03 -21.44 11.29
N ILE A 78 -1.83 -21.12 11.77
CA ILE A 78 -1.60 -20.73 13.17
C ILE A 78 -1.96 -19.26 13.42
N CYS A 79 -1.53 -18.34 12.55
CA CYS A 79 -1.69 -16.89 12.72
C CYS A 79 -3.02 -16.36 12.16
N LYS A 80 -3.96 -17.24 11.81
CA LYS A 80 -5.25 -16.88 11.19
C LYS A 80 -6.05 -15.92 12.09
N THR A 81 -6.04 -16.14 13.40
CA THR A 81 -6.77 -15.30 14.36
C THR A 81 -6.24 -13.88 14.40
N ASP A 82 -4.91 -13.71 14.38
CA ASP A 82 -4.29 -12.39 14.46
C ASP A 82 -4.49 -11.61 13.15
N PHE A 83 -4.46 -12.32 12.03
CA PHE A 83 -4.84 -11.75 10.73
C PHE A 83 -6.29 -11.24 10.73
N HIS A 84 -7.25 -12.02 11.26
CA HIS A 84 -8.65 -11.59 11.32
C HIS A 84 -8.84 -10.37 12.21
N LYS A 85 -8.13 -10.27 13.35
CA LYS A 85 -8.17 -9.09 14.22
C LYS A 85 -7.63 -7.84 13.50
N ALA A 86 -6.49 -7.96 12.83
CA ALA A 86 -5.91 -6.87 12.05
C ALA A 86 -6.85 -6.42 10.91
N LEU A 87 -7.50 -7.38 10.24
CA LEU A 87 -8.51 -7.10 9.21
C LEU A 87 -9.76 -6.41 9.76
N GLU A 88 -10.23 -6.80 10.94
CA GLU A 88 -11.38 -6.14 11.57
C GLU A 88 -11.07 -4.68 11.91
N CYS A 89 -9.84 -4.39 12.35
CA CYS A 89 -9.38 -3.02 12.57
C CYS A 89 -9.37 -2.20 11.26
N ASN A 90 -8.88 -2.78 10.16
CA ASN A 90 -8.86 -2.08 8.86
C ASN A 90 -10.27 -1.79 8.28
N LYS A 91 -11.33 -2.43 8.80
CA LYS A 91 -12.72 -2.21 8.37
C LYS A 91 -13.45 -1.16 9.21
N LYS A 92 -12.88 -0.75 10.34
CA LYS A 92 -13.41 0.30 11.22
C LYS A 92 -12.80 1.64 10.82
#